data_AF-A0A3P7KNN7-F1
#
_entry.id   AF-A0A3P7KNN7-F1
#
_cell.length_a   1.000
_cell.length_b   1.000
_cell.length_c   1.000
_cell.angle_alpha   90.00
_cell.angle_beta   90.00
_cell.angle_gamma   90.00
#
_symmetry.space_group_name_H-M   'P 1'
#
loop_
_entity.id
_entity.type
_entity.pdbx_description
1 polymer ?
#
loop_
_entity_poly.entity_id
_entity_poly.type
_entity_poly.pdbx_seq_one_letter_code
_entity_poly.pdbx_strand_id
1 'polypeptide(L)'
;MLAHLVSDDLYYIGVHVRRGMDIEMNERNRRHGHIAAPVDYYKRAMDLAKGERENVVFVICSDNISWAKKNLPNSEKGTFFYCPGQHREVDMAILTNCDALILSTGTFSWWSGFLNQKASKIIYYDGWPRPGSDLAKMVNKSEFFP
;
A
#
# COMPACT_ATOMS: atom_id res chain seq x y z
N MET A 1 -28.71 21.42 15.00
CA MET A 1 -28.73 19.94 15.11
C MET A 1 -28.45 19.40 13.71
N LEU A 2 -27.18 19.33 13.33
CA LEU A 2 -26.77 18.82 12.01
C LEU A 2 -26.57 17.32 12.16
N ALA A 3 -27.47 16.54 11.58
CA ALA A 3 -27.35 15.10 11.50
C ALA A 3 -26.01 14.76 10.84
N HIS A 4 -25.15 14.03 11.53
CA HIS A 4 -24.05 13.31 10.92
C HIS A 4 -24.66 12.33 9.91
N LEU A 5 -24.57 12.65 8.62
CA LEU A 5 -24.73 11.68 7.56
C LEU A 5 -23.51 10.75 7.63
N VAL A 6 -23.56 9.76 8.51
CA VAL A 6 -22.76 8.55 8.33
C VAL A 6 -23.38 7.87 7.12
N SER A 7 -22.74 7.99 5.96
CA SER A 7 -23.12 7.16 4.81
C SER A 7 -22.88 5.70 5.22
N ASP A 8 -23.87 4.84 4.99
CA ASP A 8 -23.77 3.39 5.18
C ASP A 8 -22.81 2.73 4.15
N ASP A 9 -22.18 3.52 3.28
CA ASP A 9 -21.30 2.99 2.24
C ASP A 9 -19.96 2.58 2.83
N LEU A 10 -19.52 1.38 2.47
CA LEU A 10 -18.19 0.89 2.78
C LEU A 10 -17.14 1.76 2.11
N TYR A 11 -16.14 2.21 2.87
CA TYR A 11 -14.98 2.93 2.36
C TYR A 11 -13.81 1.96 2.17
N TYR A 12 -13.36 1.80 0.92
CA TYR A 12 -12.33 0.83 0.56
C TYR A 12 -10.94 1.48 0.55
N ILE A 13 -10.03 0.95 1.37
CA ILE A 13 -8.64 1.39 1.42
C ILE A 13 -7.77 0.29 0.84
N GLY A 14 -7.24 0.53 -0.35
CA GLY A 14 -6.32 -0.38 -1.03
C GLY A 14 -4.92 -0.28 -0.42
N VAL A 15 -4.32 -1.42 -0.10
CA VAL A 15 -2.99 -1.50 0.52
C VAL A 15 -2.11 -2.41 -0.33
N HIS A 16 -1.08 -1.85 -0.94
CA HIS A 16 -0.10 -2.61 -1.69
C HIS A 16 1.17 -2.88 -0.87
N VAL A 17 1.45 -4.15 -0.59
CA VAL A 17 2.62 -4.60 0.19
C VAL A 17 3.59 -5.36 -0.71
N ARG A 18 4.64 -4.68 -1.18
CA ARG A 18 5.79 -5.29 -1.87
C ARG A 18 6.85 -5.70 -0.87
N ARG A 19 7.11 -7.00 -0.75
CA ARG A 19 8.07 -7.56 0.20
C ARG A 19 8.63 -8.94 -0.20
N GLY A 20 7.86 -9.79 -0.86
CA GLY A 20 8.19 -11.19 -1.14
C GLY A 20 9.34 -11.39 -2.13
N MET A 21 9.05 -11.94 -3.30
CA MET A 21 10.08 -12.42 -4.25
C MET A 21 11.08 -11.33 -4.63
N ASP A 22 10.61 -10.10 -4.80
CA ASP A 22 11.41 -9.02 -5.37
C ASP A 22 12.32 -8.32 -4.35
N ILE A 23 12.11 -8.56 -3.06
CA ILE A 23 12.89 -7.96 -1.97
C ILE A 23 13.44 -9.03 -1.04
N GLU A 24 12.61 -9.74 -0.27
CA GLU A 24 13.08 -10.70 0.72
C GLU A 24 13.79 -11.91 0.12
N MET A 25 13.35 -12.36 -1.06
CA MET A 25 13.91 -13.54 -1.73
C MET A 25 14.94 -13.20 -2.80
N ASN A 26 15.25 -11.90 -3.01
CA ASN A 26 16.19 -11.44 -4.02
C ASN A 26 17.37 -10.67 -3.40
N GLU A 27 18.46 -11.39 -3.17
CA GLU A 27 19.67 -10.81 -2.59
C GLU A 27 20.28 -9.69 -3.45
N ARG A 28 20.26 -9.83 -4.78
CA ARG A 28 20.79 -8.81 -5.69
C ARG A 28 20.04 -7.48 -5.51
N ASN A 29 18.72 -7.52 -5.46
CA ASN A 29 17.90 -6.33 -5.27
C ASN A 29 18.16 -5.69 -3.89
N ARG A 30 18.28 -6.50 -2.85
CA ARG A 30 18.66 -5.98 -1.51
C ARG A 30 20.03 -5.34 -1.53
N ARG A 31 21.05 -5.98 -2.10
CA ARG A 31 22.40 -5.39 -2.21
C ARG A 31 22.35 -4.07 -2.98
N HIS A 32 21.61 -4.03 -4.09
CA HIS A 32 21.46 -2.83 -4.93
C HIS A 32 20.79 -1.64 -4.20
N GLY A 33 19.86 -1.89 -3.28
CA GLY A 33 19.23 -0.84 -2.47
C GLY A 33 17.71 -0.92 -2.33
N HIS A 34 17.07 -1.95 -2.88
CA HIS A 34 15.64 -2.18 -2.68
C HIS A 34 15.36 -2.56 -1.22
N ILE A 35 14.34 -1.92 -0.65
CA ILE A 35 13.87 -2.17 0.71
C ILE A 35 12.35 -2.24 0.73
N ALA A 36 11.82 -3.12 1.58
CA ALA A 36 10.40 -3.18 1.86
C ALA A 36 10.04 -2.09 2.86
N ALA A 37 8.82 -1.56 2.76
CA ALA A 37 8.32 -0.65 3.78
C ALA A 37 8.23 -1.38 5.15
N PRO A 38 8.57 -0.70 6.26
CA PRO A 38 8.48 -1.27 7.60
C PRO A 38 7.02 -1.44 8.02
N VAL A 39 6.75 -2.32 8.98
CA VAL A 39 5.40 -2.55 9.50
C VAL A 39 4.75 -1.27 10.05
N ASP A 40 5.54 -0.42 10.71
CA ASP A 40 5.04 0.81 11.32
C ASP A 40 4.63 1.86 10.29
N TYR A 41 5.17 1.80 9.07
CA TYR A 41 4.65 2.62 7.97
C TYR A 41 3.19 2.26 7.68
N TYR A 42 2.89 0.96 7.50
CA TYR A 42 1.54 0.52 7.19
C TYR A 42 0.56 0.84 8.31
N LYS A 43 0.95 0.64 9.58
CA LYS A 43 0.10 0.99 10.73
C LYS A 43 -0.30 2.47 10.70
N ARG A 44 0.70 3.38 10.63
CA ARG A 44 0.44 4.82 10.59
C ARG A 44 -0.34 5.24 9.34
N ALA A 45 -0.03 4.65 8.19
CA ALA A 45 -0.73 4.96 6.94
C ALA A 45 -2.19 4.47 6.97
N MET A 46 -2.46 3.31 7.56
CA MET A 46 -3.81 2.79 7.75
C MET A 46 -4.64 3.70 8.65
N ASP A 47 -4.08 4.12 9.79
CA ASP A 47 -4.75 5.07 10.69
C ASP A 47 -5.02 6.41 9.98
N LEU A 48 -4.03 6.92 9.24
CA LEU A 48 -4.14 8.18 8.50
C LEU A 48 -5.13 8.11 7.33
N ALA A 49 -5.23 6.98 6.63
CA ALA A 49 -6.16 6.79 5.53
C ALA A 49 -7.60 6.58 6.04
N LYS A 50 -7.76 5.86 7.15
CA LYS A 50 -9.04 5.66 7.83
C LYS A 50 -9.60 6.98 8.35
N GLY A 51 -8.77 7.75 9.06
CA GLY A 51 -9.24 8.94 9.79
C GLY A 51 -10.29 8.54 10.83
N GLU A 52 -11.41 9.26 10.86
CA GLU A 52 -12.52 9.02 11.80
C GLU A 52 -13.58 8.04 11.27
N ARG A 53 -13.36 7.42 10.09
CA ARG A 53 -14.34 6.51 9.48
C ARG A 53 -14.47 5.22 10.27
N GLU A 54 -15.70 4.78 10.46
CA GLU A 54 -16.01 3.51 11.14
C GLU A 54 -16.19 2.34 10.14
N ASN A 55 -16.77 2.60 8.97
CA ASN A 55 -17.07 1.58 7.95
C ASN A 55 -15.95 1.45 6.90
N VAL A 56 -14.82 0.83 7.29
CA VAL A 56 -13.65 0.68 6.41
C VAL A 56 -13.35 -0.78 6.08
N VAL A 57 -13.08 -1.04 4.80
CA VAL A 57 -12.52 -2.30 4.31
C VAL A 57 -11.09 -2.08 3.84
N PHE A 58 -10.12 -2.76 4.44
CA PHE A 58 -8.75 -2.78 3.95
C PHE A 58 -8.58 -3.89 2.92
N VAL A 59 -8.28 -3.51 1.68
CA VAL A 59 -8.06 -4.42 0.56
C VAL A 59 -6.56 -4.58 0.34
N ILE A 60 -6.00 -5.69 0.80
CA ILE A 60 -4.57 -5.93 0.86
C ILE A 60 -4.13 -6.79 -0.32
N CYS A 61 -3.38 -6.21 -1.25
CA CYS A 61 -2.69 -6.93 -2.32
C CYS A 61 -1.18 -7.00 -2.01
N SER A 62 -0.59 -8.19 -2.10
CA SER A 62 0.80 -8.41 -1.72
C SER A 62 1.43 -9.58 -2.44
N ASP A 63 2.73 -9.47 -2.73
CA ASP A 63 3.57 -10.59 -3.15
C ASP A 63 4.04 -11.48 -1.97
N ASN A 64 3.64 -11.15 -0.74
CA ASN A 64 3.83 -11.96 0.46
C ASN A 64 2.62 -11.81 1.42
N ILE A 65 1.49 -12.42 1.05
CA ILE A 65 0.24 -12.38 1.84
C ILE A 65 0.43 -12.95 3.26
N SER A 66 1.27 -13.97 3.43
CA SER A 66 1.57 -14.55 4.74
C SER A 66 2.22 -13.54 5.68
N TRP A 67 3.16 -12.73 5.17
CA TRP A 67 3.74 -11.64 5.94
C TRP A 67 2.70 -10.57 6.27
N ALA A 68 1.86 -10.20 5.30
CA ALA A 68 0.82 -9.19 5.48
C ALA A 68 -0.16 -9.59 6.60
N LYS A 69 -0.70 -10.81 6.57
CA LYS A 69 -1.61 -11.36 7.60
C LYS A 69 -0.99 -11.39 9.00
N LYS A 70 0.32 -11.64 9.09
CA LYS A 70 1.03 -11.73 10.37
C LYS A 70 1.36 -10.36 10.98
N ASN A 71 1.65 -9.36 10.14
CA ASN A 71 2.26 -8.11 10.60
C ASN A 71 1.32 -6.91 10.55
N LEU A 72 0.34 -6.92 9.64
CA LEU A 72 -0.64 -5.85 9.56
C LEU A 72 -1.68 -6.01 10.66
N PRO A 73 -2.09 -4.91 11.30
CA PRO A 73 -3.02 -4.96 12.42
C PRO A 73 -4.37 -5.51 11.93
N ASN A 74 -4.80 -6.66 12.43
CA ASN A 74 -6.19 -7.09 12.29
C ASN A 74 -7.00 -6.43 13.42
N SER A 75 -7.37 -5.16 13.25
CA SER A 75 -8.19 -4.47 14.27
C SER A 75 -9.61 -5.03 14.27
N GLU A 76 -10.22 -5.15 15.46
CA GLU A 76 -11.63 -5.54 15.65
C GLU A 76 -12.65 -4.61 14.96
N LYS A 77 -12.22 -3.46 14.43
CA LYS A 77 -13.07 -2.40 13.85
C LYS A 77 -12.84 -2.15 12.36
N GLY A 78 -12.34 -3.15 11.62
CA GLY A 78 -12.14 -3.05 10.17
C GLY A 78 -12.12 -4.42 9.51
N THR A 79 -12.73 -4.52 8.32
CA THR A 79 -12.75 -5.77 7.55
C THR A 79 -11.51 -5.85 6.69
N PHE A 80 -10.79 -6.97 6.77
CA PHE A 80 -9.59 -7.21 5.96
C PHE A 80 -9.92 -8.18 4.82
N PHE A 81 -9.77 -7.70 3.59
CA PHE A 81 -9.83 -8.52 2.39
C PHE A 81 -8.42 -8.69 1.83
N TYR A 82 -8.00 -9.92 1.59
CA TYR A 82 -6.68 -10.23 1.02
C TYR A 82 -6.85 -10.65 -0.43
N CYS A 83 -6.21 -9.94 -1.35
CA CYS A 83 -6.27 -10.25 -2.78
C CYS A 83 -5.72 -11.66 -3.05
N PRO A 84 -6.27 -12.38 -4.05
CA PRO A 84 -5.84 -13.74 -4.36
C PRO A 84 -4.39 -13.81 -4.87
N GLY A 85 -3.85 -12.71 -5.41
CA GLY A 85 -2.43 -12.60 -5.80
C GLY A 85 -2.02 -13.45 -7.01
N GLN A 86 -2.97 -14.10 -7.68
CA GLN A 86 -2.72 -14.96 -8.84
C GLN A 86 -2.34 -14.14 -10.08
N HIS A 87 -2.95 -12.97 -10.24
CA HIS A 87 -2.84 -12.12 -11.42
C HIS A 87 -2.56 -10.69 -10.98
N ARG A 88 -1.38 -10.17 -11.33
CA ARG A 88 -0.91 -8.84 -10.92
C ARG A 88 -1.81 -7.73 -11.47
N GLU A 89 -2.29 -7.91 -12.69
CA GLU A 89 -3.24 -7.05 -13.38
C GLU A 89 -4.60 -6.98 -12.66
N VAL A 90 -5.05 -8.09 -12.06
CA VAL A 90 -6.28 -8.13 -11.27
C VAL A 90 -6.08 -7.41 -9.94
N ASP A 91 -4.98 -7.67 -9.24
CA ASP A 91 -4.63 -6.96 -8.01
C ASP A 91 -4.53 -5.45 -8.26
N MET A 92 -3.93 -5.03 -9.39
CA MET A 92 -3.86 -3.63 -9.76
C MET A 92 -5.26 -3.04 -10.06
N ALA A 93 -6.11 -3.76 -10.78
CA ALA A 93 -7.48 -3.33 -11.06
C ALA A 93 -8.33 -3.21 -9.77
N ILE A 94 -8.09 -4.07 -8.78
CA ILE A 94 -8.73 -3.98 -7.47
C ILE A 94 -8.26 -2.69 -6.75
N LEU A 95 -6.94 -2.44 -6.71
CA LEU A 95 -6.39 -1.23 -6.08
C LEU A 95 -6.89 0.05 -6.76
N THR A 96 -6.96 0.11 -8.08
CA THR A 96 -7.45 1.31 -8.80
C THR A 96 -8.93 1.59 -8.57
N ASN A 97 -9.67 0.62 -8.04
CA ASN A 97 -11.07 0.75 -7.62
C ASN A 97 -11.24 1.00 -6.10
N CYS A 98 -10.19 1.29 -5.34
CA CYS A 98 -10.28 1.71 -3.94
C CYS A 98 -10.44 3.23 -3.78
N ASP A 99 -11.08 3.68 -2.70
CA ASP A 99 -11.39 5.09 -2.41
C ASP A 99 -10.23 5.84 -1.75
N ALA A 100 -9.29 5.11 -1.17
CA ALA A 100 -7.97 5.57 -0.80
C ALA A 100 -6.92 4.48 -1.06
N LEU A 101 -5.65 4.89 -1.14
CA LEU A 101 -4.52 4.00 -1.40
C LEU A 101 -3.39 4.20 -0.40
N ILE A 102 -2.80 3.08 0.01
CA ILE A 102 -1.55 2.99 0.77
C ILE A 102 -0.59 2.14 -0.04
N LEU A 103 0.46 2.77 -0.55
CA LEU A 103 1.33 2.18 -1.56
C LEU A 103 2.76 2.02 -1.02
N SER A 104 3.34 0.84 -1.24
CA SER A 104 4.77 0.60 -1.01
C SER A 104 5.59 1.10 -2.21
N THR A 105 6.70 0.45 -2.58
CA THR A 105 7.67 0.99 -3.54
C THR A 105 7.65 0.29 -4.88
N GLY A 106 8.12 0.99 -5.92
CA GLY A 106 8.33 0.45 -7.26
C GLY A 106 7.15 0.67 -8.20
N THR A 107 7.33 0.19 -9.43
CA THR A 107 6.45 0.47 -10.56
C THR A 107 5.02 -0.01 -10.35
N PHE A 108 4.81 -1.14 -9.67
CA PHE A 108 3.46 -1.63 -9.39
C PHE A 108 2.68 -0.63 -8.53
N SER A 109 3.26 -0.19 -7.40
CA SER A 109 2.67 0.87 -6.57
C SER A 109 2.42 2.14 -7.36
N TRP A 110 3.42 2.58 -8.14
CA TRP A 110 3.34 3.80 -8.93
C TRP A 110 2.15 3.75 -9.90
N TRP A 111 2.04 2.68 -10.69
CA TRP A 111 0.95 2.51 -11.65
C TRP A 111 -0.41 2.36 -10.97
N SER A 112 -0.50 1.65 -9.83
CA SER A 112 -1.75 1.60 -9.06
C SER A 112 -2.21 2.98 -8.60
N GLY A 113 -1.28 3.85 -8.17
CA GLY A 113 -1.60 5.23 -7.81
C GLY A 113 -1.96 6.09 -9.02
N PHE A 114 -1.14 6.04 -10.07
CA PHE A 114 -1.33 6.81 -11.31
C PHE A 114 -2.65 6.49 -12.02
N LEU A 115 -3.02 5.21 -12.08
CA LEU A 115 -4.26 4.76 -12.75
C LEU A 115 -5.50 4.96 -11.88
N ASN A 116 -5.37 5.17 -10.57
CA ASN A 116 -6.52 5.42 -9.71
C ASN A 116 -6.97 6.89 -9.84
N GLN A 117 -8.08 7.10 -10.54
CA GLN A 117 -8.65 8.42 -10.79
C GLN A 117 -9.68 8.86 -9.73
N LYS A 118 -10.05 7.98 -8.79
CA LYS A 118 -11.11 8.26 -7.80
C LYS A 118 -10.63 8.41 -6.37
N ALA A 119 -9.42 7.92 -6.06
CA ALA A 119 -8.93 7.92 -4.69
C ALA A 119 -8.82 9.36 -4.17
N SER A 120 -9.51 9.64 -3.06
CA SER A 120 -9.43 10.95 -2.43
C SER A 120 -8.12 11.16 -1.67
N LYS A 121 -7.39 10.07 -1.43
CA LYS A 121 -6.10 10.07 -0.74
C LYS A 121 -5.21 8.93 -1.23
N ILE A 122 -3.96 9.25 -1.53
CA ILE A 122 -2.93 8.27 -1.88
C ILE A 122 -1.71 8.53 -1.00
N ILE A 123 -1.29 7.53 -0.24
CA ILE A 123 -0.15 7.57 0.68
C ILE A 123 0.95 6.69 0.09
N TYR A 124 2.12 7.28 -0.14
CA TYR A 124 3.29 6.57 -0.67
C TYR A 124 4.35 6.38 0.43
N TYR A 125 5.05 5.25 0.37
CA TYR A 125 6.25 5.05 1.20
C TYR A 125 7.46 5.76 0.58
N ASP A 126 8.05 6.69 1.31
CA ASP A 126 9.14 7.57 0.87
C ASP A 126 10.54 7.12 1.33
N GLY A 127 10.62 6.13 2.23
CA GLY A 127 11.88 5.65 2.80
C GLY A 127 12.76 4.85 1.83
N TRP A 128 12.30 4.61 0.59
CA TRP A 128 13.07 3.96 -0.48
C TRP A 128 13.74 4.99 -1.41
N PRO A 129 14.91 4.70 -1.99
CA PRO A 129 15.78 3.53 -1.77
C PRO A 129 16.52 3.54 -0.43
N ARG A 130 17.23 2.45 -0.09
CA ARG A 130 18.11 2.44 1.10
C ARG A 130 19.14 3.59 0.99
N PRO A 131 19.28 4.45 2.02
CA PRO A 131 20.28 5.51 2.01
C PRO A 131 21.70 4.98 1.72
N GLY A 132 22.45 5.68 0.86
CA GLY A 132 23.82 5.34 0.49
C GLY A 132 23.98 4.14 -0.46
N SER A 133 22.90 3.48 -0.86
CA SER A 133 22.94 2.38 -1.85
C SER A 133 23.18 2.87 -3.27
N ASP A 134 23.57 1.96 -4.17
CA ASP A 134 23.75 2.32 -5.59
C ASP A 134 22.45 2.77 -6.23
N LEU A 135 21.33 2.12 -5.87
CA LEU A 135 20.00 2.54 -6.31
C LEU A 135 19.68 3.98 -5.87
N ALA A 136 20.08 4.40 -4.67
CA ALA A 136 19.88 5.77 -4.19
C ALA A 136 20.66 6.82 -5.01
N LYS A 137 21.75 6.43 -5.67
CA LYS A 137 22.53 7.33 -6.56
C LYS A 137 21.92 7.45 -7.95
N MET A 138 21.07 6.50 -8.34
CA MET A 138 20.53 6.39 -9.70
C MET A 138 19.08 6.89 -9.82
N VAL A 139 18.34 6.91 -8.72
CA VAL A 139 16.91 7.25 -8.71
C VAL A 139 16.71 8.71 -8.32
N ASN A 140 15.98 9.45 -9.16
CA ASN A 140 15.41 10.73 -8.78
C ASN A 140 14.03 10.54 -8.14
N LYS A 141 13.91 10.74 -6.81
CA LYS A 141 12.65 10.46 -6.10
C LYS A 141 11.47 11.32 -6.57
N SER A 142 11.71 12.53 -7.06
CA SER A 142 10.64 13.42 -7.52
C SER A 142 9.94 12.93 -8.79
N GLU A 143 10.51 11.95 -9.49
CA GLU A 143 9.90 11.34 -10.68
C GLU A 143 8.92 10.22 -10.32
N PHE A 144 9.00 9.68 -9.10
CA PHE A 144 8.21 8.53 -8.67
C PHE A 144 7.11 8.89 -7.68
N PHE A 145 7.15 10.06 -7.04
CA PHE A 145 6.14 10.43 -6.06
C PHE A 145 5.76 11.91 -6.26
N PRO A 146 4.46 12.22 -6.41
CA PRO A 146 3.98 13.60 -6.49
C PRO A 146 4.12 14.33 -5.14
#